data_AF-A0A4Q3RZU9-F1
#
_entry.id   AF-A0A4Q3RZU9-F1
#
_cell.length_a   1.000
_cell.length_b   1.000
_cell.length_c   1.000
_cell.angle_alpha   90.00
_cell.angle_beta   90.00
_cell.angle_gamma   90.00
#
_symmetry.space_group_name_H-M   'P 1'
#
loop_
_entity.id
_entity.type
_entity.pdbx_description
1 polymer ?
#
loop_
_entity_poly.entity_id
_entity_poly.type
_entity_poly.pdbx_seq_one_letter_code
_entity_poly.pdbx_strand_id
1 'polypeptide(L)'
;VGVLRHGISCAGIGSEELDDIVVFDDEISNKSKYVCLFDPLDGSSNIDVNVSIGTIFSIFKRVTPLGTPATEADFLQAGTNQVAAGYVIYGSSTMLVYATRRGVNGFTLDQSIGEFTLSHPDIKCPELGKMYSVNHGNFFQYHEKVRDYINVCQHKDSTNGGPYTQRYIGSMVSDVHRNLIKGGIFMYPGTTDRPQGKLRLMYECNPFAFIVEVAGGKATDGTQRVLDIVPKNLHERTPFFVGSLKMMEELEHYIQ
;
A
#
# COMPACT_ATOMS: atom_id res chain seq x y z
N VAL A 1 -1.23 -10.64 16.40
CA VAL A 1 -2.54 -10.79 17.10
C VAL A 1 -2.48 -10.36 18.57
N GLY A 2 -1.58 -10.91 19.40
CA GLY A 2 -1.55 -10.64 20.84
C GLY A 2 -1.53 -9.17 21.23
N VAL A 3 -0.68 -8.35 20.61
CA VAL A 3 -0.58 -6.90 20.91
C VAL A 3 -1.91 -6.17 20.65
N LEU A 4 -2.59 -6.47 19.55
CA LEU A 4 -3.85 -5.81 19.18
C LEU A 4 -5.03 -6.31 20.03
N ARG A 5 -5.07 -7.60 20.38
CA ARG A 5 -6.12 -8.18 21.22
C ARG A 5 -6.10 -7.66 22.64
N HIS A 6 -4.92 -7.48 23.21
CA HIS A 6 -4.77 -6.91 24.56
C HIS A 6 -4.81 -5.37 24.55
N GLY A 7 -4.93 -4.75 23.37
CA GLY A 7 -5.10 -3.31 23.23
C GLY A 7 -6.55 -2.88 23.46
N ILE A 8 -6.75 -1.69 24.05
CA ILE A 8 -8.09 -1.18 24.39
C ILE A 8 -8.82 -0.48 23.24
N SER A 9 -8.29 -0.57 22.02
CA SER A 9 -8.75 0.25 20.86
C SER A 9 -9.09 -0.56 19.61
N CYS A 10 -8.94 -1.89 19.65
CA CYS A 10 -9.17 -2.76 18.51
C CYS A 10 -10.31 -3.75 18.80
N ALA A 11 -11.33 -3.76 17.93
CA ALA A 11 -12.47 -4.66 18.02
C ALA A 11 -12.24 -5.99 17.26
N GLY A 12 -11.21 -6.04 16.42
CA GLY A 12 -10.86 -7.22 15.64
C GLY A 12 -9.87 -6.91 14.54
N ILE A 13 -9.39 -7.96 13.89
CA ILE A 13 -8.34 -7.89 12.88
C ILE A 13 -8.66 -8.68 11.61
N GLY A 14 -8.10 -8.24 10.49
CA GLY A 14 -7.93 -9.05 9.27
C GLY A 14 -6.45 -9.13 8.92
N SER A 15 -6.00 -10.26 8.38
CA SER A 15 -4.58 -10.49 8.08
C SER A 15 -4.41 -11.20 6.75
N GLU A 16 -3.29 -10.95 6.08
CA GLU A 16 -2.88 -11.72 4.89
C GLU A 16 -2.80 -13.23 5.17
N GLU A 17 -2.24 -13.58 6.34
CA GLU A 17 -1.99 -14.96 6.81
C GLU A 17 -3.19 -15.66 7.47
N LEU A 18 -4.38 -15.04 7.48
CA LEU A 18 -5.58 -15.62 8.11
C LEU A 18 -6.71 -15.71 7.10
N ASP A 19 -7.34 -16.87 6.96
CA ASP A 19 -8.43 -17.10 6.01
C ASP A 19 -9.68 -16.23 6.30
N ASP A 20 -9.89 -15.90 7.57
CA ASP A 20 -11.06 -15.16 8.05
C ASP A 20 -10.67 -14.01 8.98
N ILE A 21 -11.60 -13.07 9.15
CA ILE A 21 -11.49 -12.03 10.18
C ILE A 21 -11.48 -12.65 11.57
N VAL A 22 -10.74 -12.02 12.49
CA VAL A 22 -10.75 -12.38 13.91
C VAL A 22 -11.42 -11.28 14.69
N VAL A 23 -12.62 -11.56 15.20
CA VAL A 23 -13.37 -10.67 16.08
C VAL A 23 -12.95 -10.89 17.53
N PHE A 24 -12.71 -9.80 18.25
CA PHE A 24 -12.44 -9.85 19.68
C PHE A 24 -13.74 -9.61 20.44
N ASP A 25 -14.44 -10.69 20.77
CA ASP A 25 -15.72 -10.63 21.50
C ASP A 25 -15.48 -10.69 23.02
N ASP A 26 -15.16 -9.54 23.58
CA ASP A 26 -15.05 -9.32 25.02
C ASP A 26 -15.53 -7.90 25.38
N GLU A 27 -15.74 -7.64 26.68
CA GLU A 27 -16.33 -6.39 27.15
C GLU A 27 -15.52 -5.15 26.72
N ILE A 28 -14.20 -5.27 26.60
CA ILE A 28 -13.30 -4.16 26.26
C ILE A 28 -13.32 -3.95 24.74
N SER A 29 -13.08 -5.02 23.97
CA SER A 29 -13.03 -4.94 22.51
C SER A 29 -14.38 -4.59 21.88
N ASN A 30 -15.50 -5.01 22.48
CA ASN A 30 -16.83 -4.60 22.01
C ASN A 30 -17.08 -3.09 22.14
N LYS A 31 -16.36 -2.39 23.02
CA LYS A 31 -16.40 -0.92 23.16
C LYS A 31 -15.33 -0.20 22.30
N SER A 32 -14.46 -0.94 21.63
CA SER A 32 -13.41 -0.40 20.75
C SER A 32 -14.01 0.16 19.46
N LYS A 33 -13.39 1.22 18.94
CA LYS A 33 -13.89 1.99 17.79
C LYS A 33 -13.29 1.59 16.45
N TYR A 34 -12.25 0.76 16.45
CA TYR A 34 -11.43 0.51 15.27
C TYR A 34 -11.24 -0.98 15.01
N VAL A 35 -11.04 -1.31 13.74
CA VAL A 35 -10.51 -2.59 13.28
C VAL A 35 -9.20 -2.36 12.54
N CYS A 36 -8.33 -3.37 12.53
CA CYS A 36 -7.02 -3.29 11.89
C CYS A 36 -6.87 -4.40 10.85
N LEU A 37 -6.51 -4.04 9.62
CA LEU A 37 -6.15 -4.99 8.57
C LEU A 37 -4.67 -4.87 8.28
N PHE A 38 -3.93 -5.98 8.21
CA PHE A 38 -2.50 -5.91 8.02
C PHE A 38 -1.92 -7.07 7.20
N ASP A 39 -0.87 -6.77 6.46
CA ASP A 39 0.08 -7.75 5.97
C ASP A 39 1.25 -7.80 6.98
N PRO A 40 1.41 -8.89 7.74
CA PRO A 40 2.47 -8.96 8.73
C PRO A 40 3.86 -8.90 8.09
N LEU A 41 4.02 -9.37 6.84
CA LEU A 41 5.32 -9.48 6.20
C LEU A 41 5.24 -9.46 4.65
N ASP A 42 5.12 -8.25 4.08
CA ASP A 42 5.26 -8.01 2.65
C ASP A 42 6.68 -8.36 2.16
N GLY A 43 6.75 -8.98 0.99
CA GLY A 43 7.99 -9.43 0.39
C GLY A 43 8.58 -10.66 1.07
N SER A 44 7.79 -11.46 1.78
CA SER A 44 8.21 -12.68 2.47
C SER A 44 9.02 -13.65 1.61
N SER A 45 8.76 -13.72 0.29
CA SER A 45 9.56 -14.51 -0.66
C SER A 45 11.02 -14.09 -0.75
N ASN A 46 11.37 -12.90 -0.26
CA ASN A 46 12.72 -12.36 -0.30
C ASN A 46 13.49 -12.48 1.03
N ILE A 47 12.90 -13.12 2.06
CA ILE A 47 13.55 -13.33 3.36
C ILE A 47 14.89 -14.05 3.19
N ASP A 48 14.89 -15.16 2.45
CA ASP A 48 16.08 -16.02 2.28
C ASP A 48 17.22 -15.35 1.49
N VAL A 49 16.92 -14.26 0.77
CA VAL A 49 17.90 -13.52 -0.04
C VAL A 49 18.25 -12.14 0.54
N ASN A 50 17.81 -11.87 1.77
CA ASN A 50 18.16 -10.68 2.55
C ASN A 50 17.87 -9.35 1.84
N VAL A 51 16.74 -9.29 1.12
CA VAL A 51 16.21 -8.04 0.55
C VAL A 51 15.25 -7.42 1.56
N SER A 52 15.12 -6.08 1.51
CA SER A 52 14.17 -5.34 2.34
C SER A 52 12.74 -5.88 2.21
N ILE A 53 12.10 -6.05 3.37
CA ILE A 53 10.71 -6.50 3.56
C ILE A 53 9.98 -5.54 4.50
N GLY A 54 8.71 -5.77 4.83
CA GLY A 54 8.01 -4.87 5.73
C GLY A 54 6.65 -5.35 6.20
N THR A 55 6.04 -4.58 7.09
CA THR A 55 4.67 -4.79 7.56
C THR A 55 3.80 -3.67 7.03
N ILE A 56 2.60 -3.97 6.55
CA ILE A 56 1.66 -2.98 6.04
C ILE A 56 0.39 -3.05 6.90
N PHE A 57 -0.21 -1.91 7.23
CA PHE A 57 -1.45 -1.90 8.00
C PHE A 57 -2.40 -0.77 7.60
N SER A 58 -3.67 -1.05 7.79
CA SER A 58 -4.81 -0.18 7.55
C SER A 58 -5.71 -0.17 8.77
N ILE A 59 -6.18 1.01 9.18
CA ILE A 59 -7.06 1.20 10.33
C ILE A 59 -8.37 1.80 9.84
N PHE A 60 -9.47 1.10 10.11
CA PHE A 60 -10.81 1.56 9.83
C PHE A 60 -11.56 1.84 11.13
N LYS A 61 -12.45 2.84 11.09
CA LYS A 61 -13.45 2.98 12.14
C LYS A 61 -14.55 1.96 11.89
N ARG A 62 -14.96 1.24 12.93
CA ARG A 62 -16.05 0.27 12.84
C ARG A 62 -17.38 0.97 12.52
N VAL A 63 -18.23 0.30 11.75
CA VAL A 63 -19.59 0.73 11.39
C VAL A 63 -20.64 0.09 12.30
N THR A 64 -20.36 -1.10 12.82
CA THR A 64 -21.20 -1.79 13.80
C THR A 64 -21.28 -0.98 15.11
N PRO A 65 -22.44 -0.89 15.76
CA PRO A 65 -22.60 -0.15 17.03
C PRO A 65 -21.62 -0.58 18.13
N LEU A 66 -21.22 0.37 18.98
CA LEU A 66 -20.40 0.07 20.15
C LEU A 66 -21.21 -0.74 21.17
N GLY A 67 -20.54 -1.67 21.85
CA GLY A 67 -21.15 -2.59 22.80
C GLY A 67 -21.56 -3.93 22.19
N THR A 68 -21.43 -4.11 20.87
CA THR A 68 -21.64 -5.40 20.20
C THR A 68 -20.35 -5.89 19.54
N PRO A 69 -20.25 -7.20 19.23
CA PRO A 69 -19.14 -7.74 18.45
C PRO A 69 -18.98 -7.06 17.09
N ALA A 70 -17.74 -6.98 16.60
CA ALA A 70 -17.49 -6.54 15.23
C ALA A 70 -18.02 -7.57 14.23
N THR A 71 -18.37 -7.10 13.03
CA THR A 71 -18.88 -7.92 11.92
C THR A 71 -18.03 -7.72 10.68
N GLU A 72 -18.22 -8.56 9.67
CA GLU A 72 -17.50 -8.45 8.39
C GLU A 72 -17.64 -7.07 7.74
N ALA A 73 -18.78 -6.40 7.91
CA ALA A 73 -19.00 -5.04 7.42
C ALA A 73 -18.05 -4.00 8.03
N ASP A 74 -17.47 -4.26 9.21
CA ASP A 74 -16.45 -3.40 9.81
C ASP A 74 -15.13 -3.46 9.05
N PHE A 75 -14.84 -4.58 8.39
CA PHE A 75 -13.60 -4.82 7.66
C PHE A 75 -13.75 -4.50 6.17
N LEU A 76 -14.88 -4.88 5.56
CA LEU A 76 -15.14 -4.69 4.13
C LEU A 76 -15.65 -3.28 3.81
N GLN A 77 -14.78 -2.29 4.01
CA GLN A 77 -15.05 -0.89 3.70
C GLN A 77 -14.15 -0.39 2.56
N ALA A 78 -14.68 0.53 1.74
CA ALA A 78 -13.88 1.21 0.72
C ALA A 78 -12.68 1.93 1.36
N GLY A 79 -11.53 1.95 0.66
CA GLY A 79 -10.28 2.52 1.16
C GLY A 79 -10.38 3.99 1.61
N THR A 80 -11.32 4.77 1.07
CA THR A 80 -11.62 6.15 1.48
C THR A 80 -12.05 6.27 2.96
N ASN A 81 -12.57 5.18 3.55
CA ASN A 81 -13.00 5.12 4.95
C ASN A 81 -11.86 4.83 5.94
N GLN A 82 -10.63 4.62 5.47
CA GLN A 82 -9.46 4.52 6.34
C GLN A 82 -9.30 5.79 7.18
N VAL A 83 -9.07 5.62 8.49
CA VAL A 83 -8.75 6.72 9.40
C VAL A 83 -7.25 6.94 9.52
N ALA A 84 -6.47 5.88 9.33
CA ALA A 84 -5.02 5.88 9.27
C ALA A 84 -4.56 4.64 8.49
N ALA A 85 -3.39 4.75 7.88
CA ALA A 85 -2.69 3.62 7.26
C ALA A 85 -1.19 3.83 7.42
N GLY A 86 -0.42 2.76 7.40
CA GLY A 86 1.02 2.86 7.51
C GLY A 86 1.72 1.59 7.09
N TYR A 87 3.05 1.67 7.10
CA TYR A 87 3.92 0.53 6.90
C TYR A 87 5.18 0.69 7.75
N VAL A 88 5.79 -0.44 8.09
CA VAL A 88 7.13 -0.51 8.63
C VAL A 88 8.01 -1.17 7.59
N ILE A 89 9.06 -0.49 7.14
CA ILE A 89 10.06 -1.07 6.25
C ILE A 89 11.25 -1.56 7.07
N TYR A 90 11.64 -2.82 6.85
CA TYR A 90 12.79 -3.49 7.45
C TYR A 90 13.93 -3.52 6.42
N GLY A 91 14.51 -2.35 6.15
CA GLY A 91 15.62 -2.18 5.21
C GLY A 91 16.97 -2.02 5.91
N SER A 92 17.88 -1.27 5.30
CA SER A 92 19.16 -0.87 5.95
C SER A 92 18.95 -0.11 7.27
N SER A 93 17.78 0.53 7.41
CA SER A 93 17.25 1.05 8.66
C SER A 93 15.78 0.67 8.78
N THR A 94 15.30 0.44 10.00
CA THR A 94 13.86 0.22 10.24
C THR A 94 13.14 1.56 10.31
N MET A 95 12.15 1.75 9.45
CA MET A 95 11.34 2.98 9.43
C MET A 95 9.85 2.67 9.51
N LEU A 96 9.13 3.38 10.38
CA LEU A 96 7.68 3.43 10.41
C LEU A 96 7.22 4.67 9.63
N VAL A 97 6.40 4.49 8.61
CA VAL A 97 5.73 5.57 7.90
C VAL A 97 4.23 5.40 8.08
N TYR A 98 3.54 6.44 8.53
CA TYR A 98 2.09 6.40 8.60
C TYR A 98 1.45 7.71 8.15
N ALA A 99 0.24 7.58 7.64
CA ALA A 99 -0.60 8.67 7.19
C ALA A 99 -1.88 8.72 8.05
N THR A 100 -2.33 9.94 8.29
CA THR A 100 -3.72 10.24 8.65
C THR A 100 -4.24 11.25 7.64
N ARG A 101 -5.50 11.67 7.74
CA ARG A 101 -6.02 12.77 6.90
C ARG A 101 -5.28 14.11 7.06
N ARG A 102 -4.37 14.23 8.04
CA ARG A 102 -3.58 15.45 8.30
C ARG A 102 -2.22 15.47 7.60
N GLY A 103 -1.76 14.36 7.03
CA GLY A 103 -0.45 14.27 6.40
C GLY A 103 0.23 12.92 6.65
N VAL A 104 1.44 12.80 6.10
CA VAL A 104 2.28 11.60 6.15
C VAL A 104 3.56 11.92 6.91
N ASN A 105 3.97 11.05 7.83
CA ASN A 105 5.21 11.23 8.60
C ASN A 105 5.98 9.91 8.65
N GLY A 106 7.31 10.01 8.61
CA GLY A 106 8.23 8.90 8.74
C GLY A 106 9.09 9.02 9.98
N PHE A 107 9.28 7.87 10.64
CA PHE A 107 10.03 7.73 11.88
C PHE A 107 11.08 6.64 11.70
N THR A 108 12.30 6.89 12.16
CA THR A 108 13.39 5.91 12.09
C THR A 108 13.60 5.33 13.48
N LEU A 109 13.70 4.00 13.57
CA LEU A 109 13.99 3.30 14.81
C LEU A 109 15.44 3.56 15.22
N ASP A 110 15.62 4.19 16.38
CA ASP A 110 16.89 4.20 17.08
C ASP A 110 17.03 2.90 17.88
N GLN A 111 17.90 2.01 17.42
CA GLN A 111 18.11 0.70 18.03
C GLN A 111 18.77 0.78 19.42
N SER A 112 19.45 1.89 19.74
CA SER A 112 20.15 2.03 21.03
C SER A 112 19.18 2.25 22.19
N ILE A 113 18.03 2.88 21.92
CA ILE A 113 16.98 3.17 22.91
C ILE A 113 15.67 2.43 22.65
N GLY A 114 15.50 1.86 21.46
CA GLY A 114 14.29 1.11 21.09
C GLY A 114 13.09 2.00 20.73
N GLU A 115 13.32 3.23 20.28
CA GLU A 115 12.26 4.20 19.99
C GLU A 115 12.26 4.66 18.53
N PHE A 116 11.05 4.85 17.97
CA PHE A 116 10.87 5.48 16.67
C PHE A 116 10.93 7.01 16.82
N THR A 117 11.96 7.61 16.22
CA THR A 117 12.19 9.06 16.26
C THR A 117 11.71 9.70 14.96
N LEU A 118 11.04 10.85 15.05
CA LEU A 118 10.56 11.58 13.86
C LEU A 118 11.76 12.01 13.01
N SER A 119 11.89 11.43 11.82
CA SER A 119 13.01 11.67 10.92
C SER A 119 12.60 12.30 9.59
N HIS A 120 11.33 12.14 9.20
CA HIS A 120 10.77 12.64 7.95
C HIS A 120 9.40 13.28 8.19
N PRO A 121 9.35 14.55 8.66
CA PRO A 121 8.10 15.27 8.85
C PRO A 121 7.45 15.64 7.51
N ASP A 122 6.12 15.61 7.45
CA ASP A 122 5.30 16.06 6.32
C ASP A 122 5.77 15.57 4.94
N ILE A 123 5.90 14.25 4.80
CA ILE A 123 6.32 13.62 3.54
C ILE A 123 5.34 13.99 2.43
N LYS A 124 5.87 14.54 1.35
CA LYS A 124 5.15 14.78 0.09
C LYS A 124 5.68 13.86 -1.00
N CYS A 125 4.78 13.21 -1.73
CA CYS A 125 5.12 12.49 -2.94
C CYS A 125 5.47 13.53 -4.02
N PRO A 126 6.68 13.48 -4.61
CA PRO A 126 7.01 14.40 -5.69
C PRO A 126 6.03 14.27 -6.86
N GLU A 127 5.59 15.40 -7.44
CA GLU A 127 4.63 15.39 -8.57
C GLU A 127 5.19 14.66 -9.80
N LEU A 128 6.52 14.64 -9.96
CA LEU A 128 7.26 13.98 -11.03
C LEU A 128 8.42 13.17 -10.43
N GLY A 129 8.88 12.18 -11.18
CA GLY A 129 10.10 11.44 -10.91
C GLY A 129 10.74 10.97 -12.21
N LYS A 130 11.86 10.25 -12.08
CA LYS A 130 12.56 9.62 -13.22
C LYS A 130 12.68 8.11 -13.02
N MET A 131 11.76 7.51 -12.26
CA MET A 131 11.79 6.09 -11.95
C MET A 131 10.46 5.43 -12.27
N TYR A 132 10.53 4.24 -12.84
CA TYR A 132 9.39 3.37 -13.02
C TYR A 132 9.74 1.97 -12.51
N SER A 133 8.76 1.33 -11.89
CA SER A 133 8.95 0.07 -11.16
C SER A 133 7.93 -0.93 -11.68
N VAL A 134 8.41 -1.98 -12.33
CA VAL A 134 7.56 -3.03 -12.92
C VAL A 134 8.39 -4.30 -13.13
N ASN A 135 7.76 -5.46 -13.02
CA ASN A 135 8.41 -6.73 -13.32
C ASN A 135 8.44 -7.01 -14.84
N HIS A 136 9.55 -6.70 -15.49
CA HIS A 136 9.72 -6.97 -16.93
C HIS A 136 9.64 -8.45 -17.31
N GLY A 137 9.83 -9.39 -16.36
CA GLY A 137 9.64 -10.81 -16.62
C GLY A 137 8.22 -11.18 -17.07
N ASN A 138 7.23 -10.33 -16.72
CA ASN A 138 5.83 -10.53 -17.10
C ASN A 138 5.41 -9.66 -18.31
N PHE A 139 6.35 -9.00 -19.00
CA PHE A 139 6.03 -8.02 -20.04
C PHE A 139 5.02 -8.53 -21.08
N PHE A 140 5.22 -9.73 -21.62
CA PHE A 140 4.32 -10.33 -22.61
C PHE A 140 2.99 -10.84 -22.04
N GLN A 141 2.86 -10.91 -20.71
CA GLN A 141 1.61 -11.27 -20.04
C GLN A 141 0.75 -10.05 -19.70
N TYR A 142 1.31 -8.85 -19.83
CA TYR A 142 0.58 -7.61 -19.60
C TYR A 142 -0.32 -7.25 -20.77
N HIS A 143 -1.41 -6.55 -20.45
CA HIS A 143 -2.29 -5.93 -21.44
C HIS A 143 -1.48 -4.99 -22.37
N GLU A 144 -1.85 -4.92 -23.64
CA GLU A 144 -1.14 -4.15 -24.67
C GLU A 144 -0.90 -2.69 -24.25
N LYS A 145 -1.94 -1.99 -23.81
CA LYS A 145 -1.85 -0.62 -23.26
C LYS A 145 -0.77 -0.44 -22.18
N VAL A 146 -0.57 -1.43 -21.30
CA VAL A 146 0.47 -1.37 -20.26
C VAL A 146 1.85 -1.55 -20.88
N ARG A 147 2.00 -2.46 -21.86
CA ARG A 147 3.26 -2.64 -22.60
C ARG A 147 3.64 -1.37 -23.35
N ASP A 148 2.68 -0.70 -23.96
CA ASP A 148 2.89 0.56 -24.69
C ASP A 148 3.43 1.64 -23.75
N TYR A 149 2.85 1.78 -22.56
CA TYR A 149 3.35 2.74 -21.59
C TYR A 149 4.75 2.37 -21.03
N ILE A 150 5.04 1.08 -20.85
CA ILE A 150 6.40 0.63 -20.50
C ILE A 150 7.39 1.02 -21.60
N ASN A 151 7.02 0.88 -22.87
CA ASN A 151 7.84 1.34 -24.00
C ASN A 151 8.05 2.85 -23.93
N VAL A 152 7.01 3.64 -23.65
CA VAL A 152 7.12 5.10 -23.45
C VAL A 152 8.14 5.42 -22.36
N CYS A 153 8.07 4.75 -21.20
CA CYS A 153 9.04 4.92 -20.12
C CYS A 153 10.49 4.66 -20.58
N GLN A 154 10.71 3.60 -21.37
CA GLN A 154 12.05 3.24 -21.88
C GLN A 154 12.60 4.23 -22.92
N HIS A 155 11.72 4.88 -23.68
CA HIS A 155 12.10 5.88 -24.68
C HIS A 155 12.20 7.30 -24.10
N LYS A 156 12.02 7.47 -22.78
CA LYS A 156 12.28 8.76 -22.14
C LYS A 156 13.77 9.09 -22.21
N ASP A 157 14.10 10.31 -22.62
CA ASP A 157 15.44 10.88 -22.70
C ASP A 157 15.45 12.36 -22.27
N SER A 158 16.58 13.06 -22.40
CA SER A 158 16.69 14.46 -21.98
C SER A 158 15.74 15.42 -22.73
N THR A 159 15.17 15.02 -23.87
CA THR A 159 14.30 15.86 -24.69
C THR A 159 12.82 15.74 -24.32
N ASN A 160 12.43 14.71 -23.56
CA ASN A 160 11.02 14.40 -23.26
C ASN A 160 10.74 14.09 -21.76
N GLY A 161 11.63 14.54 -20.87
CA GLY A 161 11.47 14.45 -19.41
C GLY A 161 12.28 13.36 -18.71
N GLY A 162 13.06 12.59 -19.46
CA GLY A 162 13.89 11.49 -18.99
C GLY A 162 15.38 11.81 -18.74
N PRO A 163 16.26 10.80 -18.86
CA PRO A 163 15.90 9.39 -19.01
C PRO A 163 15.21 8.84 -17.76
N TYR A 164 14.24 7.94 -17.95
CA TYR A 164 13.70 7.18 -16.83
C TYR A 164 14.61 6.00 -16.51
N THR A 165 14.64 5.65 -15.23
CA THR A 165 15.46 4.58 -14.68
C THR A 165 14.54 3.49 -14.13
N GLN A 166 14.68 2.27 -14.63
CA GLN A 166 13.94 1.14 -14.09
C GLN A 166 14.52 0.73 -12.73
N ARG A 167 13.65 0.57 -11.74
CA ARG A 167 13.99 0.04 -10.41
C ARG A 167 12.89 -0.91 -9.97
N TYR A 168 13.23 -2.15 -9.66
CA TYR A 168 12.27 -3.11 -9.13
C TYR A 168 12.96 -3.99 -8.11
N ILE A 169 12.61 -3.80 -6.84
CA ILE A 169 13.20 -4.52 -5.71
C ILE A 169 12.52 -5.89 -5.55
N GLY A 170 11.24 -5.99 -5.93
CA GLY A 170 10.45 -7.22 -5.74
C GLY A 170 9.79 -7.32 -4.35
N SER A 171 9.76 -6.21 -3.63
CA SER A 171 9.03 -6.00 -2.38
C SER A 171 8.22 -4.71 -2.53
N MET A 172 6.90 -4.80 -2.35
CA MET A 172 6.00 -3.68 -2.58
C MET A 172 6.33 -2.51 -1.64
N VAL A 173 6.54 -2.79 -0.35
CA VAL A 173 6.89 -1.78 0.64
C VAL A 173 8.16 -1.03 0.25
N SER A 174 9.15 -1.75 -0.27
CA SER A 174 10.44 -1.17 -0.65
C SER A 174 10.34 -0.30 -1.91
N ASP A 175 9.62 -0.79 -2.92
CA ASP A 175 9.43 -0.07 -4.17
C ASP A 175 8.56 1.18 -3.99
N VAL A 176 7.45 1.08 -3.25
CA VAL A 176 6.56 2.23 -3.00
C VAL A 176 7.20 3.23 -2.04
N HIS A 177 7.94 2.79 -1.01
CA HIS A 177 8.69 3.69 -0.13
C HIS A 177 9.68 4.56 -0.91
N ARG A 178 10.48 3.95 -1.82
CA ARG A 178 11.40 4.69 -2.67
C ARG A 178 10.67 5.75 -3.50
N ASN A 179 9.57 5.38 -4.15
CA ASN A 179 8.82 6.29 -5.02
C ASN A 179 8.12 7.40 -4.22
N LEU A 180 7.67 7.11 -2.99
CA LEU A 180 7.11 8.12 -2.09
C LEU A 180 8.13 9.22 -1.76
N ILE A 181 9.40 8.86 -1.55
CA ILE A 181 10.46 9.80 -1.17
C ILE A 181 11.11 10.48 -2.39
N LYS A 182 11.33 9.74 -3.48
CA LYS A 182 12.13 10.20 -4.63
C LYS A 182 11.31 10.51 -5.87
N GLY A 183 10.01 10.25 -5.85
CA GLY A 183 9.14 10.30 -7.01
C GLY A 183 9.35 9.09 -7.93
N GLY A 184 8.41 8.91 -8.85
CA GLY A 184 8.35 7.76 -9.73
C GLY A 184 7.02 7.03 -9.63
N ILE A 185 6.90 5.94 -10.36
CA ILE A 185 5.71 5.10 -10.39
C ILE A 185 6.04 3.64 -10.08
N PHE A 186 5.12 2.99 -9.39
CA PHE A 186 5.09 1.55 -9.18
C PHE A 186 3.88 0.96 -9.92
N MET A 187 4.13 -0.09 -10.67
CA MET A 187 3.14 -0.76 -11.51
C MET A 187 3.15 -2.26 -11.21
N TYR A 188 2.01 -2.75 -10.76
CA TYR A 188 1.70 -4.15 -10.58
C TYR A 188 0.40 -4.49 -11.34
N PRO A 189 0.44 -4.50 -12.68
CA PRO A 189 -0.72 -4.78 -13.52
C PRO A 189 -1.21 -6.23 -13.34
N GLY A 190 -2.44 -6.49 -13.78
CA GLY A 190 -2.91 -7.86 -14.02
C GLY A 190 -2.12 -8.54 -15.15
N THR A 191 -1.98 -9.86 -15.06
CA THR A 191 -1.36 -10.71 -16.08
C THR A 191 -2.41 -11.59 -16.75
N THR A 192 -2.07 -12.25 -17.86
CA THR A 192 -2.98 -13.17 -18.57
C THR A 192 -3.55 -14.25 -17.67
N ASP A 193 -2.74 -14.82 -16.76
CA ASP A 193 -3.17 -15.85 -15.79
C ASP A 193 -3.87 -15.26 -14.55
N ARG A 194 -3.58 -13.99 -14.21
CA ARG A 194 -4.12 -13.28 -13.05
C ARG A 194 -4.62 -11.90 -13.46
N PRO A 195 -5.76 -11.81 -14.18
CA PRO A 195 -6.26 -10.54 -14.68
C PRO A 195 -6.66 -9.58 -13.56
N GLN A 196 -7.04 -10.10 -12.40
CA GLN A 196 -7.37 -9.31 -11.20
C GLN A 196 -6.13 -8.93 -10.37
N GLY A 197 -4.91 -9.07 -10.91
CA GLY A 197 -3.68 -8.77 -10.19
C GLY A 197 -3.32 -9.79 -9.10
N LYS A 198 -2.24 -9.50 -8.38
CA LYS A 198 -1.70 -10.37 -7.31
C LYS A 198 -1.88 -9.76 -5.91
N LEU A 199 -1.77 -8.44 -5.80
CA LEU A 199 -1.80 -7.71 -4.54
C LEU A 199 -3.23 -7.66 -3.99
N ARG A 200 -3.39 -7.80 -2.67
CA ARG A 200 -4.67 -7.73 -1.99
C ARG A 200 -5.08 -6.29 -1.72
N LEU A 201 -6.35 -6.02 -1.98
CA LEU A 201 -6.95 -4.71 -1.84
C LEU A 201 -6.85 -4.20 -0.40
N MET A 202 -7.21 -5.01 0.58
CA MET A 202 -7.50 -4.55 1.93
C MET A 202 -6.28 -4.17 2.78
N TYR A 203 -5.18 -4.91 2.64
CA TYR A 203 -3.99 -4.75 3.48
C TYR A 203 -2.70 -4.52 2.69
N GLU A 204 -2.76 -4.44 1.35
CA GLU A 204 -1.63 -4.00 0.52
C GLU A 204 -2.00 -2.72 -0.28
N CYS A 205 -2.99 -2.78 -1.17
CA CYS A 205 -3.29 -1.67 -2.09
C CYS A 205 -3.92 -0.45 -1.39
N ASN A 206 -4.97 -0.65 -0.59
CA ASN A 206 -5.66 0.43 0.14
C ASN A 206 -4.75 1.25 1.06
N PRO A 207 -3.90 0.64 1.92
CA PRO A 207 -3.03 1.43 2.79
C PRO A 207 -2.01 2.25 2.00
N PHE A 208 -1.40 1.69 0.94
CA PHE A 208 -0.47 2.45 0.11
C PHE A 208 -1.14 3.54 -0.72
N ALA A 209 -2.31 3.27 -1.29
CA ALA A 209 -3.10 4.29 -1.98
C ALA A 209 -3.44 5.47 -1.06
N PHE A 210 -3.85 5.20 0.18
CA PHE A 210 -4.16 6.23 1.17
C PHE A 210 -2.92 7.07 1.51
N ILE A 211 -1.79 6.43 1.79
CA ILE A 211 -0.54 7.13 2.12
C ILE A 211 -0.09 8.01 0.95
N VAL A 212 -0.06 7.46 -0.26
CA VAL A 212 0.44 8.18 -1.44
C VAL A 212 -0.48 9.33 -1.83
N GLU A 213 -1.80 9.16 -1.79
CA GLU A 213 -2.74 10.24 -2.08
C GLU A 213 -2.70 11.36 -1.03
N VAL A 214 -2.60 11.03 0.27
CA VAL A 214 -2.41 12.04 1.32
C VAL A 214 -1.09 12.81 1.13
N ALA A 215 -0.07 12.14 0.59
CA ALA A 215 1.21 12.77 0.25
C ALA A 215 1.17 13.58 -1.07
N GLY A 216 0.06 13.58 -1.82
CA GLY A 216 -0.09 14.33 -3.08
C GLY A 216 0.19 13.53 -4.35
N GLY A 217 0.33 12.20 -4.25
CA GLY A 217 0.40 11.29 -5.40
C GLY A 217 -0.97 10.77 -5.83
N LYS A 218 -0.97 9.70 -6.63
CA LYS A 218 -2.20 9.08 -7.17
C LYS A 218 -2.10 7.55 -7.19
N ALA A 219 -3.24 6.87 -7.03
CA ALA A 219 -3.35 5.41 -7.13
C ALA A 219 -4.60 4.95 -7.92
N THR A 220 -4.43 4.01 -8.85
CA THR A 220 -5.51 3.41 -9.65
C THR A 220 -5.33 1.90 -9.80
N ASP A 221 -6.42 1.16 -10.00
CA ASP A 221 -6.38 -0.24 -10.47
C ASP A 221 -6.24 -0.36 -12.00
N GLY A 222 -6.10 0.78 -12.69
CA GLY A 222 -6.06 0.91 -14.14
C GLY A 222 -7.42 1.24 -14.76
N THR A 223 -8.50 1.19 -13.98
CA THR A 223 -9.86 1.54 -14.43
C THR A 223 -10.55 2.58 -13.54
N GLN A 224 -10.30 2.53 -12.23
CA GLN A 224 -10.86 3.44 -11.24
C GLN A 224 -9.84 3.73 -10.13
N ARG A 225 -10.17 4.68 -9.26
CA ARG A 225 -9.35 5.03 -8.09
C ARG A 225 -9.41 3.91 -7.04
N VAL A 226 -8.26 3.49 -6.54
CA VAL A 226 -8.16 2.33 -5.62
C VAL A 226 -8.99 2.51 -4.35
N LEU A 227 -8.97 3.71 -3.77
CA LEU A 227 -9.68 4.00 -2.52
C LEU A 227 -11.21 3.98 -2.64
N ASP A 228 -11.74 4.03 -3.87
CA ASP A 228 -13.19 4.01 -4.14
C ASP A 228 -13.72 2.60 -4.43
N ILE A 229 -12.83 1.60 -4.51
CA ILE A 229 -13.21 0.19 -4.68
C ILE A 229 -13.94 -0.28 -3.41
N VAL A 230 -15.17 -0.77 -3.57
CA VAL A 230 -15.91 -1.44 -2.49
C VAL A 230 -15.51 -2.92 -2.47
N PRO A 231 -14.83 -3.39 -1.41
CA PRO A 231 -14.36 -4.77 -1.35
C PRO A 231 -15.51 -5.77 -1.24
N LYS A 232 -15.39 -6.89 -1.95
CA LYS A 232 -16.34 -8.01 -1.97
C LYS A 232 -16.00 -9.10 -0.97
N ASN A 233 -14.71 -9.26 -0.65
CA ASN A 233 -14.22 -10.22 0.34
C ASN A 233 -12.85 -9.76 0.87
N LEU A 234 -12.42 -10.36 1.98
CA LEU A 234 -11.19 -9.98 2.70
C LEU A 234 -9.92 -10.10 1.84
N HIS A 235 -9.85 -11.11 0.98
CA HIS A 235 -8.67 -11.45 0.17
C HIS A 235 -8.79 -11.00 -1.29
N GLU A 236 -9.69 -10.06 -1.59
CA GLU A 236 -9.87 -9.54 -2.94
C GLU A 236 -8.54 -8.96 -3.47
N ARG A 237 -8.20 -9.33 -4.70
CA ARG A 237 -7.00 -8.84 -5.37
C ARG A 237 -7.37 -7.79 -6.41
N THR A 238 -6.45 -6.87 -6.65
CA THR A 238 -6.60 -5.86 -7.69
C THR A 238 -5.26 -5.55 -8.36
N PRO A 239 -5.23 -5.23 -9.67
CA PRO A 239 -4.08 -4.55 -10.24
C PRO A 239 -3.79 -3.24 -9.49
N PHE A 240 -2.54 -2.79 -9.48
CA PHE A 240 -2.18 -1.62 -8.69
C PHE A 240 -1.13 -0.77 -9.38
N PHE A 241 -1.46 0.51 -9.56
CA PHE A 241 -0.57 1.51 -10.09
C PHE A 241 -0.56 2.70 -9.13
N VAL A 242 0.61 3.12 -8.67
CA VAL A 242 0.72 4.18 -7.67
C VAL A 242 2.00 4.99 -7.83
N GLY A 243 1.94 6.29 -7.55
CA GLY A 243 3.13 7.13 -7.46
C GLY A 243 2.89 8.61 -7.71
N SER A 244 3.91 9.25 -8.29
CA SER A 244 3.93 10.67 -8.64
C SER A 244 2.75 11.10 -9.49
N LEU A 245 2.04 12.15 -9.08
CA LEU A 245 0.78 12.61 -9.69
C LEU A 245 0.85 12.74 -11.22
N LYS A 246 1.82 13.48 -11.76
CA LYS A 246 1.92 13.76 -13.20
C LYS A 246 2.34 12.53 -14.01
N MET A 247 3.11 11.63 -13.41
CA MET A 247 3.48 10.36 -14.07
C MET A 247 2.29 9.39 -14.10
N MET A 248 1.46 9.39 -13.05
CA MET A 248 0.23 8.62 -13.00
C MET A 248 -0.81 9.16 -13.99
N GLU A 249 -0.94 10.48 -14.11
CA GLU A 249 -1.76 11.11 -15.16
C GLU A 249 -1.28 10.69 -16.56
N GLU A 250 0.04 10.71 -16.83
CA GLU A 250 0.59 10.23 -18.09
C GLU A 250 0.23 8.75 -18.34
N LEU A 251 0.40 7.87 -17.35
CA LEU A 251 0.03 6.45 -17.43
C LEU A 251 -1.46 6.26 -17.78
N GLU A 252 -2.36 6.98 -17.13
CA GLU A 252 -3.80 6.85 -17.32
C GLU A 252 -4.24 7.16 -18.75
N HIS A 253 -3.57 8.08 -19.46
CA HIS A 253 -3.85 8.35 -20.87
C HIS A 253 -3.61 7.14 -21.78
N TYR A 254 -2.80 6.17 -21.35
CA TYR A 254 -2.55 4.94 -22.10
C TYR A 254 -3.49 3.81 -21.66
N ILE A 255 -3.71 3.66 -20.35
CA ILE A 255 -4.38 2.46 -19.82
C ILE A 255 -5.90 2.60 -19.70
N GLN A 256 -6.44 3.82 -19.57
CA GLN A 256 -7.88 4.08 -19.49
C GLN A 256 -8.52 4.30 -20.88
#